data_AF-A0A804PSJ0-F1
#
_entry.id   AF-A0A804PSJ0-F1
#
_cell.length_a   1.000
_cell.length_b   1.000
_cell.length_c   1.000
_cell.angle_alpha   90.00
_cell.angle_beta   90.00
_cell.angle_gamma   90.00
#
_symmetry.space_group_name_H-M   'P 1'
#
loop_
_entity.id
_entity.type
_entity.pdbx_description
1 polymer ?
#
loop_
_entity_poly.entity_id
_entity_poly.type
_entity_poly.pdbx_seq_one_letter_code
_entity_poly.pdbx_strand_id
1 'polypeptide(L)' 'MGRIPTGGGSPLSEKTDPLGTISAAPWGSALIMPISYTYSHDGLTDASKIAILNANYMAKRLEKHYPVLFRGVNRTIFR' A
#
# COMPACT_ATOMS: atom_id res chain seq x y z
N MET A 1 -38.87 -2.17 39.01
CA MET A 1 -37.72 -1.30 38.65
C MET A 1 -37.32 -1.57 37.23
N GLY A 2 -37.46 -0.54 36.38
CA GLY A 2 -37.59 -0.65 34.92
C GLY A 2 -36.35 -1.19 34.22
N ARG A 3 -36.58 -2.16 33.33
CA ARG A 3 -35.58 -2.65 32.37
C ARG A 3 -35.22 -1.53 31.40
N ILE A 4 -33.92 -1.30 31.26
CA ILE A 4 -33.29 -0.43 30.27
C ILE A 4 -33.67 -0.97 28.87
N PRO A 5 -34.13 -0.15 27.92
CA PRO A 5 -34.50 -0.64 26.59
C PRO A 5 -33.23 -0.95 25.81
N THR A 6 -32.80 -2.20 25.89
CA THR A 6 -31.77 -2.75 25.01
C THR A 6 -32.38 -3.02 23.64
N GLY A 7 -31.92 -2.31 22.62
CA GLY A 7 -32.16 -2.68 21.22
C GLY A 7 -33.11 -1.74 20.50
N GLY A 8 -32.58 -0.60 20.06
CA GLY A 8 -33.08 0.04 18.86
C GLY A 8 -32.85 -0.94 17.71
N GLY A 9 -33.93 -1.48 17.16
CA GLY A 9 -33.90 -2.32 15.97
C GLY A 9 -33.39 -1.51 14.79
N SER A 10 -32.12 -1.69 14.45
CA SER A 10 -31.65 -1.40 13.09
C SER A 10 -32.34 -2.36 12.13
N PRO A 11 -32.79 -1.91 10.95
CA PRO A 11 -33.43 -2.80 10.00
C PRO A 11 -32.37 -3.78 9.48
N LEU A 12 -32.43 -5.01 9.95
CA LEU A 12 -31.79 -6.16 9.30
C LEU A 12 -32.63 -6.48 8.06
N SER A 13 -32.57 -5.60 7.06
CA SER A 13 -33.20 -5.81 5.75
C SER A 13 -32.10 -6.02 4.73
N GLU A 14 -31.67 -7.28 4.64
CA GLU A 14 -31.50 -8.04 3.41
C GLU A 14 -31.02 -7.25 2.18
N LYS A 15 -29.75 -7.44 1.80
CA LYS A 15 -29.31 -7.94 0.48
C LYS A 15 -27.86 -7.53 0.18
N THR A 16 -27.06 -8.55 -0.12
CA THR A 16 -25.70 -8.55 -0.69
C THR A 16 -24.55 -8.27 0.29
N ASP A 17 -24.00 -9.32 0.88
CA ASP A 17 -22.54 -9.46 1.00
C ASP A 17 -22.04 -10.02 -0.35
N PRO A 18 -21.43 -9.25 -1.26
CA PRO A 18 -20.55 -9.87 -2.24
C PRO A 18 -19.21 -10.23 -1.59
N LEU A 19 -18.82 -9.55 -0.50
CA LEU A 19 -17.59 -9.74 0.27
C LEU A 19 -17.88 -9.22 1.69
N GLY A 20 -17.83 -10.07 2.73
CA GLY A 20 -18.17 -9.68 4.10
C GLY A 20 -17.23 -8.63 4.73
N THR A 21 -17.32 -8.42 6.05
CA THR A 21 -16.48 -7.44 6.77
C THR A 21 -15.04 -7.94 6.96
N ILE A 22 -14.06 -7.24 6.36
CA ILE A 22 -12.61 -7.59 6.41
C ILE A 22 -11.87 -6.78 7.50
N SER A 23 -12.40 -5.61 7.88
CA SER A 23 -11.77 -4.66 8.81
C SER A 23 -12.69 -4.32 9.99
N ALA A 24 -12.12 -4.15 11.18
CA ALA A 24 -12.86 -3.80 12.40
C ALA A 24 -13.44 -2.38 12.39
N ALA A 25 -12.83 -1.46 11.64
CA ALA A 25 -13.34 -0.10 11.39
C ALA A 25 -13.67 0.08 9.91
N PRO A 26 -14.71 0.88 9.55
CA PRO A 26 -15.15 1.05 8.16
C PRO A 26 -14.06 1.49 7.18
N TRP A 27 -13.08 2.28 7.65
CA TRP A 27 -11.92 2.75 6.86
C TRP A 27 -10.58 2.24 7.41
N GLY A 28 -10.59 1.18 8.24
CA GLY A 28 -9.39 0.70 8.92
C GLY A 28 -8.73 1.80 9.76
N SER A 29 -7.40 1.92 9.66
CA SER A 29 -6.61 2.95 10.34
C SER A 29 -6.70 4.31 9.63
N ALA A 30 -7.88 4.92 9.61
CA ALA A 30 -8.13 6.17 8.89
C ALA A 30 -7.15 7.32 9.22
N LEU A 31 -6.59 7.33 10.44
CA LEU A 31 -5.66 8.37 10.90
C LEU A 31 -4.28 8.34 10.21
N ILE A 32 -3.87 7.22 9.61
CA ILE A 32 -2.58 7.15 8.88
C ILE A 32 -2.70 7.54 7.41
N MET A 33 -3.93 7.64 6.89
CA MET A 33 -4.20 7.94 5.47
C MET A 33 -3.62 9.31 5.01
N PRO A 34 -3.59 10.36 5.85
CA PRO A 34 -2.96 11.63 5.48
C PRO A 34 -1.47 11.51 5.11
N ILE A 35 -0.73 10.53 5.64
CA ILE A 35 0.71 10.38 5.36
C ILE A 35 0.92 10.15 3.87
N SER A 36 0.23 9.16 3.29
CA SER A 36 0.28 8.89 1.86
C SER A 36 -0.38 9.97 1.03
N TYR A 37 -1.43 10.63 1.54
CA TYR A 37 -2.10 11.71 0.83
C TYR A 37 -1.20 12.95 0.65
N THR A 38 -0.40 13.29 1.66
CA THR A 38 0.56 14.39 1.57
C THR A 38 1.74 14.11 0.65
N TYR A 39 2.03 12.83 0.38
CA TYR A 39 2.94 12.40 -0.68
C TYR A 39 2.26 12.58 -2.05
N SER A 40 2.13 13.86 -2.42
CA SER A 40 1.41 14.33 -3.61
C SER A 40 2.08 13.88 -4.92
N HIS A 41 1.29 13.83 -5.99
CA HIS A 41 1.67 13.25 -7.28
C HIS A 41 2.85 13.94 -7.98
N ASP A 42 3.13 15.20 -7.65
CA ASP A 42 4.20 16.00 -8.25
C ASP A 42 5.57 15.45 -7.83
N GLY A 43 6.06 14.49 -8.59
CA GLY A 43 7.36 13.85 -8.37
C GLY A 43 7.31 12.33 -8.22
N LEU A 44 6.13 11.68 -8.22
CA LEU A 44 6.05 10.21 -8.14
C LEU A 44 6.83 9.52 -9.27
N THR A 45 6.73 10.07 -10.48
CA THR A 45 7.46 9.58 -11.66
C THR A 45 8.97 9.75 -11.47
N ASP A 46 9.42 10.89 -10.98
CA ASP A 46 10.85 11.16 -10.79
C ASP A 46 11.43 10.40 -9.60
N ALA A 47 10.67 10.23 -8.52
CA ALA A 47 11.01 9.35 -7.41
C ALA A 47 11.23 7.92 -7.91
N SER A 48 10.36 7.42 -8.79
CA SER A 48 10.51 6.10 -9.41
C SER A 48 11.76 6.02 -10.29
N LYS A 49 12.03 7.04 -11.12
CA LYS A 49 13.26 7.11 -11.94
C LYS A 49 14.52 7.12 -11.07
N ILE A 50 14.54 7.91 -9.99
CA ILE A 50 15.67 8.00 -9.07
C ILE A 50 15.88 6.68 -8.34
N ALA A 51 14.80 6.01 -7.91
CA ALA A 51 14.89 4.70 -7.27
C ALA A 51 15.53 3.66 -8.22
N ILE A 52 15.11 3.63 -9.48
CA ILE A 52 15.69 2.74 -10.50
C ILE A 52 17.15 3.10 -10.76
N LEU A 53 17.47 4.39 -10.89
CA LEU A 53 18.84 4.85 -11.10
C LEU A 53 19.76 4.42 -9.94
N ASN A 54 19.32 4.64 -8.70
CA ASN A 54 20.07 4.29 -7.50
C ASN A 54 20.30 2.78 -7.40
N ALA A 55 19.27 1.97 -7.68
CA ALA A 55 19.40 0.51 -7.69
C ALA A 55 20.45 0.05 -8.70
N ASN A 56 20.42 0.58 -9.92
CA ASN A 56 21.39 0.25 -10.96
C ASN A 56 22.80 0.75 -10.64
N TYR A 57 22.91 1.94 -10.05
CA TYR A 57 24.19 2.50 -9.62
C TYR A 57 24.84 1.62 -8.53
N MET A 58 24.08 1.19 -7.52
CA MET A 58 24.56 0.25 -6.51
C MET A 58 24.93 -1.10 -7.10
N ALA A 59 24.10 -1.65 -7.99
CA ALA A 59 24.39 -2.90 -8.69
C ALA A 59 25.71 -2.85 -9.45
N LYS A 60 25.99 -1.73 -10.13
CA LYS A 60 27.23 -1.56 -10.89
C LYS A 60 28.46 -1.44 -9.99
N ARG A 61 28.33 -0.79 -8.83
CA ARG A 61 29.42 -0.68 -7.85
C ARG A 61 29.73 -2.00 -7.15
N LEU A 62 28.70 -2.79 -6.85
CA LEU A 62 28.84 -4.05 -6.12
C LEU A 62 29.19 -5.23 -7.02
N GLU A 63 29.04 -5.12 -8.35
CA GLU A 63 29.31 -6.19 -9.32
C GLU A 63 30.69 -6.85 -9.20
N LYS A 64 31.71 -6.14 -8.68
CA LYS A 64 33.05 -6.69 -8.45
C LYS A 64 33.16 -7.59 -7.22
N HIS A 65 32.28 -7.42 -6.23
CA HIS A 65 32.35 -8.11 -4.94
C HIS A 65 31.20 -9.10 -4.74
N TYR A 66 30.04 -8.81 -5.32
CA TYR A 66 28.83 -9.60 -5.19
C TYR A 66 28.20 -9.81 -6.57
N PRO A 67 28.03 -11.07 -7.02
CA PRO A 67 27.36 -11.34 -8.29
C PRO A 67 25.87 -10.97 -8.19
N VAL A 68 25.39 -10.16 -9.12
CA VAL A 68 23.97 -9.81 -9.22
C VAL A 68 23.22 -11.00 -9.84
N LEU A 69 22.31 -11.61 -9.07
CA LEU A 69 21.65 -12.87 -9.42
C LEU A 69 20.75 -12.76 -10.66
N PHE A 70 20.02 -11.65 -10.80
CA PHE A 70 19.12 -11.42 -11.92
C PHE A 70 19.31 -10.02 -12.50
N ARG A 71 19.45 -9.95 -13.82
CA ARG A 71 19.52 -8.71 -14.58
C ARG A 71 18.53 -8.76 -15.73
N GLY A 72 17.88 -7.64 -16.01
CA GLY A 72 17.07 -7.45 -17.20
C GLY A 72 17.93 -7.41 -18.47
N VAL A 73 17.25 -7.40 -19.62
CA VAL A 73 17.83 -7.57 -20.96
C VAL A 73 19.01 -6.62 -21.23
N ASN A 74 19.00 -5.40 -20.67
CA ASN A 74 20.05 -4.39 -20.87
C ASN A 74 21.12 -4.35 -19.76
N ARG A 75 21.29 -5.42 -18.97
CA ARG A 75 22.18 -5.47 -17.77
C ARG A 75 21.75 -4.50 -16.64
N THR A 76 20.52 -4.02 -16.71
CA THR A 76 19.85 -3.15 -15.73
C THR A 76 18.97 -4.01 -14.82
N ILE A 77 18.82 -3.69 -13.54
CA ILE A 77 17.92 -4.44 -12.63
C ILE A 77 16.44 -4.15 -12.98
N PHE A 78 16.08 -2.88 -13.20
CA PHE A 78 14.69 -2.44 -13.49
C PHE A 78 14.64 -1.37 -14.60
N ARG A 79 13.52 -1.28 -15.32
CA ARG A 79 13.20 -0.29 -16.38
C ARG A 79 12.03 0.57 -15.96
#